data_AF-A0A923CTU5-F1
#
_entry.id   AF-A0A923CTU5-F1
#
_cell.length_a   1.000
_cell.length_b   1.000
_cell.length_c   1.000
_cell.angle_alpha   90.00
_cell.angle_beta   90.00
_cell.angle_gamma   90.00
#
_symmetry.space_group_name_H-M   'P 1'
#
loop_
_entity.id
_entity.type
_entity.pdbx_description
1 polymer ?
#
loop_
_entity_poly.entity_id
_entity_poly.type
_entity_poly.pdbx_seq_one_letter_code
_entity_poly.pdbx_strand_id
1 'polypeptide(L)'
;MRRYDKTLYFSTRQMADNQELQEAGDVIEGAMCGFDHAHTNTIKDGFLKNVLEKLLDRYAFGDETLLFSDELEREGFAFIDSAIKEDLSEVESEILSKVIATVYRSIKRHAADSYGGRKYIDFIHQHVGTR
;
A
#
# COMPACT_ATOMS: atom_id res chain seq x y z
N MET A 1 7.63 -19.14 -1.31
CA MET A 1 6.89 -18.04 -0.66
C MET A 1 7.90 -16.92 -0.37
N ARG A 2 7.69 -15.73 -0.94
CA ARG A 2 8.58 -14.57 -0.75
C ARG A 2 8.42 -14.02 0.68
N ARG A 3 9.49 -13.49 1.25
CA ARG A 3 9.50 -12.98 2.65
C ARG A 3 9.32 -11.47 2.68
N TYR A 4 8.09 -11.00 2.48
CA TYR A 4 7.73 -9.58 2.52
C TYR A 4 7.95 -8.95 3.91
N ASP A 5 7.92 -9.77 4.97
CA ASP A 5 8.23 -9.38 6.35
C ASP A 5 9.71 -8.99 6.57
N LYS A 6 10.58 -9.25 5.60
CA LYS A 6 12.02 -8.92 5.65
C LYS A 6 12.39 -7.71 4.81
N THR A 7 11.46 -7.14 4.05
CA THR A 7 11.70 -5.91 3.31
C THR A 7 12.03 -4.77 4.30
N LEU A 8 13.05 -3.97 3.94
CA LEU A 8 13.41 -2.77 4.68
C LEU A 8 12.24 -1.80 4.68
N TYR A 9 12.09 -1.05 5.76
CA TYR A 9 10.94 -0.17 5.97
C TYR A 9 11.35 1.00 6.86
N PHE A 10 10.61 2.09 6.77
CA PHE A 10 10.72 3.20 7.71
C PHE A 10 9.89 2.92 8.96
N SER A 11 10.43 3.25 10.13
CA SER A 11 9.62 3.29 11.35
C SER A 11 8.54 4.37 11.24
N THR A 12 7.46 4.24 12.02
CA THR A 12 6.40 5.27 12.08
C THR A 12 6.94 6.64 12.46
N ARG A 13 7.97 6.68 13.31
CA ARG A 13 8.65 7.92 13.67
C ARG A 13 9.40 8.53 12.49
N GLN A 14 10.11 7.72 11.70
CA GLN A 14 10.80 8.23 10.50
C GLN A 14 9.82 8.78 9.46
N MET A 15 8.66 8.13 9.29
CA MET A 15 7.59 8.64 8.43
C MET A 15 7.05 9.98 8.94
N ALA A 16 6.80 10.11 10.25
CA ALA A 16 6.24 11.34 10.84
C ALA A 16 7.25 12.50 10.92
N ASP A 17 8.55 12.20 11.08
CA ASP A 17 9.61 13.21 11.22
C ASP A 17 10.09 13.73 9.84
N ASN A 18 9.61 13.17 8.72
CA ASN A 18 9.99 13.58 7.35
C ASN A 18 8.74 13.80 6.48
N GLN A 19 8.52 15.05 6.07
CA GLN A 19 7.36 15.45 5.28
C GLN A 19 7.24 14.70 3.95
N GLU A 20 8.32 14.50 3.21
CA GLU A 20 8.29 13.79 1.92
C GLU A 20 7.89 12.31 2.11
N LEU A 21 8.39 11.67 3.18
CA LEU A 21 8.00 10.30 3.51
C LEU A 21 6.54 10.21 3.93
N GLN A 22 6.07 11.17 4.73
CA GLN A 22 4.66 11.25 5.11
C GLN A 22 3.77 11.42 3.87
N GLU A 23 4.08 12.37 2.99
CA GLU A 23 3.34 12.63 1.76
C GLU A 23 3.32 11.40 0.83
N ALA A 24 4.44 10.68 0.70
CA ALA A 24 4.49 9.43 -0.05
C ALA A 24 3.59 8.34 0.56
N GLY A 25 3.54 8.26 1.89
CA GLY A 25 2.61 7.38 2.60
C GLY A 25 1.16 7.76 2.33
N ASP A 26 0.83 9.05 2.42
CA ASP A 26 -0.50 9.58 2.20
C ASP A 26 -1.00 9.37 0.76
N VAL A 27 -0.11 9.44 -0.25
CA VAL A 27 -0.45 9.10 -1.65
C VAL A 27 -0.87 7.63 -1.76
N ILE A 28 -0.09 6.71 -1.18
CA ILE A 28 -0.38 5.28 -1.26
C ILE A 28 -1.67 4.95 -0.49
N GLU A 29 -1.80 5.42 0.74
CA GLU A 29 -2.99 5.20 1.58
C GLU A 29 -4.23 5.88 0.98
N GLY A 30 -4.08 7.09 0.42
CA GLY A 30 -5.14 7.80 -0.28
C GLY A 30 -5.61 7.07 -1.53
N ALA A 31 -4.70 6.50 -2.32
CA ALA A 31 -5.05 5.66 -3.47
C ALA A 31 -5.80 4.39 -3.04
N MET A 32 -5.42 3.78 -1.90
CA MET A 32 -6.17 2.67 -1.32
C MET A 32 -7.60 3.07 -0.92
N CYS A 33 -7.77 4.24 -0.29
CA CYS A 33 -9.08 4.80 0.03
C CYS A 33 -9.91 5.09 -1.23
N GLY A 34 -9.31 5.68 -2.26
CA GLY A 34 -9.96 5.97 -3.53
C GLY A 34 -10.43 4.69 -4.25
N PHE A 35 -9.60 3.65 -4.27
CA PHE A 35 -9.97 2.36 -4.82
C PHE A 35 -11.12 1.69 -4.04
N ASP A 36 -11.07 1.73 -2.71
CA ASP A 36 -12.14 1.21 -1.86
C ASP A 36 -13.46 1.96 -2.08
N HIS A 37 -13.40 3.30 -2.22
CA HIS A 37 -14.57 4.13 -2.51
C HIS A 37 -15.21 3.76 -3.86
N ALA A 38 -14.40 3.57 -4.91
CA ALA A 38 -14.87 3.11 -6.21
C ALA A 38 -15.56 1.72 -6.15
N HIS A 39 -15.19 0.91 -5.17
CA HIS A 39 -15.74 -0.41 -4.89
C HIS A 39 -16.75 -0.43 -3.73
N THR A 40 -17.48 0.67 -3.53
CA THR A 40 -18.57 0.81 -2.55
C THR A 40 -18.18 0.57 -1.09
N ASN A 41 -16.91 0.84 -0.74
CA ASN A 41 -16.35 0.63 0.58
C ASN A 41 -16.46 -0.82 1.06
N THR A 42 -16.08 -1.78 0.21
CA THR A 42 -16.15 -3.23 0.49
C THR A 42 -14.80 -3.95 0.53
N ILE A 43 -13.71 -3.27 0.15
CA ILE A 43 -12.37 -3.83 0.08
C ILE A 43 -11.87 -4.20 1.49
N LYS A 44 -11.26 -5.38 1.62
CA LYS A 44 -10.78 -5.89 2.92
C LYS A 44 -9.29 -5.65 3.08
N ASP A 45 -8.83 -5.61 4.33
CA ASP A 45 -7.42 -5.45 4.67
C ASP A 45 -6.56 -6.55 4.02
N GLY A 46 -7.09 -7.77 3.92
CA GLY A 46 -6.41 -8.89 3.26
C GLY A 46 -6.22 -8.70 1.75
N PHE A 47 -7.17 -8.06 1.08
CA PHE A 47 -7.02 -7.72 -0.34
C PHE A 47 -5.91 -6.68 -0.52
N LEU A 48 -5.95 -5.59 0.25
CA LEU A 48 -4.96 -4.52 0.18
C LEU A 48 -3.56 -5.01 0.54
N LYS A 49 -3.45 -5.91 1.52
CA LYS A 49 -2.21 -6.61 1.83
C LYS A 49 -1.63 -7.29 0.58
N ASN A 50 -2.45 -8.04 -0.17
CA ASN A 50 -1.99 -8.77 -1.35
C ASN A 50 -1.57 -7.81 -2.48
N VAL A 51 -2.33 -6.72 -2.68
CA VAL A 51 -1.95 -5.67 -3.64
C VAL A 51 -0.60 -5.02 -3.27
N LEU A 52 -0.36 -4.71 -1.99
CA LEU A 52 0.94 -4.20 -1.54
C LEU A 52 2.07 -5.22 -1.74
N GLU A 53 1.80 -6.52 -1.64
CA GLU A 53 2.79 -7.55 -1.98
C GLU A 53 3.17 -7.49 -3.47
N LYS A 54 2.23 -7.21 -4.38
CA LYS A 54 2.50 -6.98 -5.81
C LYS A 54 3.29 -5.68 -6.05
N LEU A 55 2.99 -4.63 -5.30
CA LEU A 55 3.76 -3.39 -5.36
C LEU A 55 5.20 -3.61 -4.86
N LEU A 56 5.39 -4.41 -3.81
CA LEU A 56 6.73 -4.80 -3.38
C LEU A 56 7.44 -5.67 -4.42
N ASP A 57 6.76 -6.61 -5.06
CA ASP A 57 7.30 -7.40 -6.18
C ASP A 57 7.89 -6.47 -7.26
N ARG A 58 7.17 -5.40 -7.61
CA ARG A 58 7.66 -4.38 -8.56
C ARG A 58 8.79 -3.51 -8.01
N TYR A 59 8.56 -2.81 -6.91
CA TYR A 59 9.43 -1.71 -6.48
C TYR A 59 10.59 -2.15 -5.57
N ALA A 60 10.44 -3.26 -4.85
CA ALA A 60 11.48 -3.79 -3.96
C ALA A 60 12.32 -4.88 -4.64
N PHE A 61 11.70 -5.70 -5.50
CA PHE A 61 12.35 -6.85 -6.10
C PHE A 61 12.61 -6.71 -7.61
N GLY A 62 12.04 -5.70 -8.27
CA GLY A 62 12.29 -5.42 -9.69
C GLY A 62 11.59 -6.41 -10.64
N ASP A 63 10.50 -7.06 -10.21
CA ASP A 63 9.78 -8.00 -11.07
C ASP A 63 9.07 -7.26 -12.20
N GLU A 64 9.46 -7.53 -13.45
CA GLU A 64 8.83 -6.94 -14.64
C GLU A 64 7.46 -7.57 -14.94
N THR A 65 7.31 -8.86 -14.65
CA THR A 65 6.07 -9.61 -14.87
C THR A 65 5.46 -10.00 -13.53
N LEU A 66 4.22 -9.57 -13.30
CA LEU A 66 3.47 -9.85 -12.09
C LEU A 66 2.34 -10.85 -12.38
N LEU A 67 2.11 -11.76 -11.43
CA LEU A 67 0.99 -12.69 -11.45
C LEU A 67 -0.07 -12.22 -10.46
N PHE A 68 -1.30 -12.08 -10.93
CA PHE A 68 -2.46 -11.69 -10.13
C PHE A 68 -3.40 -12.89 -9.92
N SER A 69 -4.07 -12.95 -8.76
CA SER A 69 -5.05 -14.00 -8.44
C SER A 69 -6.31 -13.89 -9.27
N ASP A 70 -6.75 -12.66 -9.52
CA ASP A 70 -7.98 -12.31 -10.20
C ASP A 70 -7.88 -10.90 -10.79
N GLU A 71 -8.93 -10.48 -11.51
CA GLU A 71 -8.96 -9.17 -12.16
C GLU A 71 -9.07 -8.02 -11.16
N LEU A 72 -9.71 -8.24 -10.01
CA LEU A 72 -9.83 -7.20 -8.98
C LEU A 72 -8.46 -6.88 -8.38
N GLU A 73 -7.63 -7.88 -8.10
CA GLU A 73 -6.26 -7.67 -7.62
C GLU A 73 -5.42 -6.90 -8.66
N ARG A 74 -5.56 -7.24 -9.95
CA ARG A 74 -4.90 -6.52 -11.06
C ARG A 74 -5.35 -5.07 -11.11
N GLU A 75 -6.66 -4.82 -10.99
CA GLU A 75 -7.24 -3.48 -11.01
C GLU A 75 -6.74 -2.63 -9.83
N GLY A 76 -6.82 -3.17 -8.60
CA GLY A 76 -6.34 -2.48 -7.40
C GLY A 76 -4.85 -2.17 -7.47
N PHE A 77 -4.07 -3.11 -8.01
CA PHE A 77 -2.66 -2.88 -8.29
C PHE A 77 -2.45 -1.73 -9.30
N ALA A 78 -3.13 -1.77 -10.45
CA ALA A 78 -2.99 -0.75 -11.48
C ALA A 78 -3.41 0.64 -10.98
N PHE A 79 -4.48 0.72 -10.18
CA PHE A 79 -4.97 1.96 -9.61
C PHE A 79 -3.93 2.61 -8.69
N ILE A 80 -3.37 1.84 -7.75
CA ILE A 80 -2.37 2.36 -6.80
C ILE A 80 -1.02 2.62 -7.49
N ASP A 81 -0.59 1.74 -8.41
CA ASP A 81 0.64 1.91 -9.19
C ASP A 81 0.58 3.18 -10.07
N SER A 82 -0.60 3.54 -10.59
CA SER A 82 -0.79 4.78 -11.35
C SER A 82 -0.62 6.01 -10.46
N ALA A 83 -1.24 6.03 -9.28
CA ALA A 83 -1.07 7.11 -8.31
C ALA A 83 0.40 7.28 -7.89
N ILE A 84 1.12 6.18 -7.65
CA ILE A 84 2.56 6.22 -7.36
C ILE A 84 3.35 6.82 -8.53
N LYS A 85 3.05 6.41 -9.77
CA LYS A 85 3.76 6.91 -10.96
C LYS A 85 3.46 8.37 -11.28
N GLU A 86 2.28 8.86 -10.93
CA GLU A 86 1.88 10.24 -11.16
C GLU A 86 2.44 11.15 -10.07
N ASP A 87 2.18 10.82 -8.80
CA ASP A 87 2.47 11.71 -7.67
C ASP A 87 3.86 11.50 -7.07
N LEU A 88 4.48 10.33 -7.27
CA LEU A 88 5.79 9.96 -6.69
C LEU A 88 6.84 9.63 -7.75
N SER A 89 6.70 10.18 -8.97
CA SER A 89 7.59 9.93 -10.11
C SER A 89 9.06 10.27 -9.85
N GLU A 90 9.33 11.26 -9.00
CA GLU A 90 10.68 11.70 -8.65
C GLU A 90 11.27 10.94 -7.45
N VAL A 91 10.49 10.11 -6.77
CA VAL A 91 10.93 9.34 -5.60
C VAL A 91 11.70 8.10 -6.04
N GLU A 92 12.90 7.91 -5.49
CA GLU A 92 13.71 6.74 -5.80
C GLU A 92 13.01 5.42 -5.39
N SER A 93 13.14 4.39 -6.24
CA SER A 93 12.51 3.08 -6.00
C SER A 93 12.87 2.47 -4.65
N GLU A 94 14.08 2.71 -4.14
CA GLU A 94 14.49 2.23 -2.81
C GLU A 94 13.64 2.88 -1.70
N ILE A 95 13.43 4.20 -1.76
CA ILE A 95 12.61 4.94 -0.79
C ILE A 95 11.16 4.48 -0.89
N LEU A 96 10.64 4.42 -2.11
CA LEU A 96 9.28 3.97 -2.38
C LEU A 96 9.03 2.55 -1.85
N SER A 97 9.96 1.63 -2.08
CA SER A 97 9.86 0.26 -1.56
C SER A 97 9.76 0.20 -0.04
N LYS A 98 10.48 1.08 0.67
CA LYS A 98 10.45 1.18 2.14
C LYS A 98 9.14 1.79 2.63
N VAL A 99 8.59 2.79 1.93
CA VAL A 99 7.27 3.36 2.25
C VAL A 99 6.18 2.31 2.07
N ILE A 100 6.15 1.61 0.93
CA ILE A 100 5.19 0.51 0.67
C ILE A 100 5.32 -0.57 1.76
N ALA A 101 6.54 -0.94 2.13
CA ALA A 101 6.78 -1.92 3.20
C ALA A 101 6.28 -1.43 4.57
N THR A 102 6.36 -0.12 4.85
CA THR A 102 5.81 0.48 6.07
C THR A 102 4.28 0.39 6.09
N VAL A 103 3.60 0.75 5.00
CA VAL A 103 2.13 0.61 4.86
C VAL A 103 1.71 -0.86 5.01
N TYR A 104 2.40 -1.78 4.33
CA TYR A 104 2.16 -3.23 4.43
C TYR A 104 2.23 -3.72 5.88
N ARG A 105 3.23 -3.28 6.65
CA ARG A 105 3.36 -3.62 8.07
C ARG A 105 2.25 -3.01 8.91
N SER A 106 1.82 -1.79 8.60
CA SER A 106 0.70 -1.15 9.27
C SER A 106 -0.61 -1.93 9.06
N ILE A 107 -0.89 -2.43 7.85
CA ILE A 107 -2.00 -3.36 7.61
C ILE A 107 -1.88 -4.59 8.50
N LYS A 108 -0.74 -5.28 8.47
CA LYS A 108 -0.53 -6.52 9.26
C LYS A 108 -0.70 -6.31 10.75
N ARG A 109 -0.30 -5.15 11.27
CA ARG A 109 -0.45 -4.80 12.69
C ARG A 109 -1.91 -4.57 13.06
N HIS A 110 -2.68 -3.86 12.22
CA HIS A 110 -4.09 -3.57 12.51
C HIS A 110 -5.01 -4.77 12.25
N ALA A 111 -4.73 -5.54 11.21
CA ALA A 111 -5.49 -6.73 10.81
C ALA A 111 -5.04 -8.02 11.53
N ALA A 112 -4.20 -7.91 12.58
CA ALA A 112 -3.53 -9.04 13.24
C ALA A 112 -4.47 -10.19 13.64
N ASP A 113 -5.73 -9.89 13.95
CA ASP A 113 -6.75 -10.89 14.35
C ASP A 113 -7.62 -11.40 13.19
N SER A 114 -7.70 -10.67 12.07
CA SER A 114 -8.49 -11.06 10.89
C SER A 114 -8.22 -10.15 9.69
N TYR A 115 -7.64 -10.73 8.63
CA TYR A 115 -7.53 -10.09 7.30
C TYR A 115 -8.86 -10.07 6.53
N GLY A 116 -9.92 -10.71 7.07
CA GLY A 116 -11.26 -10.67 6.51
C GLY A 116 -12.06 -9.41 6.88
N GLY A 117 -11.50 -8.59 7.78
CA GLY A 117 -12.09 -7.32 8.21
C GLY A 117 -11.57 -6.11 7.44
N ARG A 118 -11.91 -4.94 7.98
CA ARG A 118 -11.63 -3.61 7.40
C ARG A 118 -10.97 -2.66 8.41
N LYS A 119 -10.30 -3.20 9.44
CA LYS A 119 -9.78 -2.41 10.56
C LYS A 119 -8.79 -1.35 10.09
N TYR A 120 -7.91 -1.69 9.14
CA TYR A 120 -6.93 -0.75 8.62
C TYR A 120 -7.53 0.22 7.62
N ILE A 121 -8.27 -0.27 6.62
CA ILE A 121 -8.86 0.61 5.60
C ILE A 121 -9.83 1.64 6.24
N ASP A 122 -10.65 1.22 7.21
CA ASP A 122 -11.54 2.14 7.93
C ASP A 122 -10.75 3.11 8.83
N PHE A 123 -9.57 2.71 9.33
CA PHE A 123 -8.67 3.60 10.06
C PHE A 123 -8.09 4.68 9.15
N ILE A 124 -7.52 4.33 7.99
CA ILE A 124 -6.90 5.32 7.09
C ILE A 124 -7.93 6.23 6.43
N HIS A 125 -9.17 5.76 6.19
CA HIS A 125 -10.28 6.62 5.75
C HIS A 125 -10.56 7.78 6.72
N GLN A 126 -10.35 7.58 8.03
CA GLN A 126 -10.53 8.63 9.05
C GLN A 126 -9.39 9.65 9.11
N HIS A 127 -8.19 9.29 8.61
CA HIS A 127 -6.97 10.07 8.78
C HIS A 127 -6.48 10.72 7.48
N VAL A 128 -6.58 10.01 6.35
CA VAL A 128 -6.12 10.47 5.02
C VAL A 128 -7.29 10.97 4.17
N GLY A 129 -8.49 10.38 4.34
CA GLY A 129 -9.68 10.69 3.55
C GLY A 129 -9.62 10.17 2.10
N THR A 130 -10.72 10.33 1.37
CA THR A 130 -10.72 10.23 -0.10
C THR A 130 -10.19 11.54 -0.65
N ARG A 131 -8.98 11.54 -1.22
CA ARG A 131 -8.50 12.67 -2.03
C ARG A 131 -9.34 12.82 -3.29
#